data_AF-A0A7X8HW28-F1
#
_entry.id   AF-A0A7X8HW28-F1
#
_cell.length_a   1.000
_cell.length_b   1.000
_cell.length_c   1.000
_cell.angle_alpha   90.00
_cell.angle_beta   90.00
_cell.angle_gamma   90.00
#
_symmetry.space_group_name_H-M   'P 1'
#
loop_
_entity.id
_entity.type
_entity.pdbx_description
1 polymer ?
#
loop_
_entity_poly.entity_id
_entity_poly.type
_entity_poly.pdbx_seq_one_letter_code
_entity_poly.pdbx_strand_id
1 'polypeptide(L)'
;MPYCPKCGVEVDYKITNCPLCTFPIPDIPDENNNIKVSKFPRPENKYYETILKIKNQIFFTLSILIFCAVLILITINSIIDAHPLAINYSIISVVAAWFYIFIFLGYISSLYYSILGIGIVTMFLTLGIDYVDGRINWFFSYALPVIILALAIIYLFLYLYNRSKFLNKFIFIPSYLFIGISLLSVGLECILDYQAKKSISLSWSLIVFIVLISIAVLLISLYYKLPDIIKEKIKRKLHISLF
;
A
#
# COMPACT_ATOMS: atom_id res chain seq x y z
N MET A 1 -34.11 12.62 36.52
CA MET A 1 -34.89 12.89 37.73
C MET A 1 -36.23 12.20 37.54
N PRO A 2 -36.70 11.39 38.49
CA PRO A 2 -37.95 10.65 38.32
C PRO A 2 -39.16 11.58 38.42
N TYR A 3 -40.21 11.23 37.68
CA TYR A 3 -41.51 11.90 37.72
C TYR A 3 -42.52 10.94 38.34
N CYS A 4 -43.46 11.44 39.14
CA CYS A 4 -44.56 10.59 39.59
C CYS A 4 -45.51 10.29 38.41
N PRO A 5 -45.75 9.01 38.05
CA PRO A 5 -46.60 8.66 36.91
C PRO A 5 -48.08 9.03 37.12
N LYS A 6 -48.49 9.27 38.37
CA LYS A 6 -49.89 9.59 38.71
C LYS A 6 -50.18 11.09 38.73
N CYS A 7 -49.30 11.91 39.30
CA CYS A 7 -49.54 13.36 39.44
C CYS A 7 -48.60 14.24 38.60
N GLY A 8 -47.58 13.66 37.94
CA GLY A 8 -46.66 14.38 37.06
C GLY A 8 -45.66 15.29 37.77
N VAL A 9 -45.60 15.26 39.10
CA VAL A 9 -44.67 16.09 39.89
C VAL A 9 -43.26 15.49 39.85
N GLU A 10 -42.27 16.37 39.68
CA GLU A 10 -40.86 16.04 39.80
C GLU A 10 -40.50 15.72 41.25
N VAL A 11 -39.84 14.58 41.46
CA VAL A 11 -39.51 14.07 42.78
C VAL A 11 -38.04 13.66 42.81
N ASP A 12 -37.43 13.76 43.99
CA ASP A 12 -36.03 13.38 44.19
C ASP A 12 -35.89 11.84 44.23
N TYR A 13 -34.73 11.32 43.84
CA TYR A 13 -34.45 9.89 43.67
C TYR A 13 -34.58 9.07 44.96
N LYS A 14 -34.54 9.72 46.13
CA LYS A 14 -34.58 9.06 47.45
C LYS A 14 -35.98 8.92 48.04
N ILE A 15 -37.02 9.39 47.34
CA ILE A 15 -38.38 9.44 47.84
C ILE A 15 -39.16 8.20 47.36
N THR A 16 -39.52 7.32 48.28
CA THR A 16 -40.27 6.08 47.99
C THR A 16 -41.77 6.30 47.76
N ASN A 17 -42.34 7.37 48.35
CA ASN A 17 -43.75 7.73 48.19
C ASN A 17 -43.90 9.20 47.81
N CYS A 18 -44.68 9.49 46.78
CA CYS A 18 -44.91 10.87 46.34
C CYS A 18 -45.54 11.70 47.49
N PRO A 19 -44.96 12.85 47.89
CA PRO A 19 -45.47 13.63 49.02
C PRO A 19 -46.84 14.28 48.75
N LEU A 20 -47.22 14.45 47.47
CA LEU A 20 -48.48 15.09 47.08
C LEU A 20 -49.65 14.12 46.96
N CYS A 21 -49.43 12.94 46.39
CA CYS A 21 -50.51 11.98 46.09
C CYS A 21 -50.34 10.62 46.77
N THR A 22 -49.32 10.50 47.64
CA THR A 22 -48.95 9.30 48.42
C THR A 22 -48.69 8.03 47.62
N PHE A 23 -48.64 8.13 46.29
CA PHE A 23 -48.41 7.00 45.39
C PHE A 23 -46.99 6.45 45.56
N PRO A 24 -46.82 5.13 45.75
CA PRO A 24 -45.51 4.51 45.87
C PRO A 24 -44.81 4.55 44.50
N ILE A 25 -43.61 5.12 44.47
CA ILE A 25 -42.79 5.22 43.26
C ILE A 25 -41.96 3.94 43.19
N PRO A 26 -42.01 3.17 42.08
CA PRO A 26 -41.16 2.00 41.93
C PRO A 26 -39.68 2.41 41.92
N ASP A 27 -38.85 1.74 42.73
CA ASP A 27 -37.40 1.94 42.73
C ASP A 27 -36.85 1.55 41.35
N ILE A 28 -36.42 2.55 40.57
CA ILE A 28 -35.66 2.32 39.34
C ILE A 28 -34.21 2.18 39.81
N PRO A 29 -33.58 0.99 39.72
CA PRO A 29 -32.20 0.83 40.13
C PRO A 29 -31.31 1.78 39.33
N ASP A 30 -30.49 2.55 40.03
CA ASP A 30 -29.54 3.51 39.44
C ASP A 30 -28.77 2.84 38.29
N GLU A 31 -28.74 3.49 37.12
CA GLU A 31 -28.00 3.09 35.91
C GLU A 31 -26.46 3.06 36.10
N ASN A 32 -25.97 3.01 37.34
CA ASN A 32 -24.54 2.92 37.67
C ASN A 32 -23.98 1.48 37.57
N ASN A 33 -24.79 0.47 37.27
CA ASN A 33 -24.29 -0.82 36.79
C ASN A 33 -23.92 -0.70 35.31
N ASN A 34 -22.65 -0.35 35.08
CA ASN A 34 -21.94 -0.21 33.80
C ASN A 34 -21.89 -1.49 32.93
N ILE A 35 -23.00 -2.19 32.74
CA ILE A 35 -23.11 -3.10 31.59
C ILE A 35 -23.44 -2.21 30.40
N LYS A 36 -22.38 -1.74 29.71
CA LYS A 36 -22.50 -1.16 28.37
C LYS A 36 -22.99 -2.24 27.40
N VAL A 37 -24.26 -2.65 27.52
CA VAL A 37 -24.93 -3.37 26.45
C VAL A 37 -25.11 -2.32 25.36
N SER A 38 -24.32 -2.43 24.29
CA SER A 38 -24.45 -1.54 23.13
C SER A 38 -25.90 -1.65 22.62
N LYS A 39 -26.70 -0.59 22.80
CA LYS A 39 -28.10 -0.50 22.31
C LYS A 39 -28.23 -0.62 20.78
N PHE A 40 -27.11 -0.60 20.06
CA PHE A 40 -27.06 -0.72 18.61
C PHE A 40 -26.19 -1.90 18.20
N PRO A 41 -26.61 -2.71 17.21
CA PRO A 41 -25.76 -3.73 16.63
C PRO A 41 -24.52 -3.06 16.02
N ARG A 42 -23.34 -3.65 16.23
CA ARG A 42 -22.12 -3.19 15.57
C ARG A 42 -22.33 -3.37 14.06
N PRO A 43 -22.00 -2.39 13.22
CA PRO A 43 -22.15 -2.54 11.78
C PRO A 43 -21.20 -3.64 11.29
N GLU A 44 -21.75 -4.81 10.95
CA GLU A 44 -21.02 -5.85 10.23
C GLU A 44 -20.83 -5.40 8.78
N ASN A 45 -19.57 -5.23 8.37
CA ASN A 45 -19.25 -4.84 7.01
C ASN A 45 -19.32 -6.06 6.07
N LYS A 46 -20.54 -6.43 5.68
CA LYS A 46 -20.81 -7.52 4.73
C LYS A 46 -20.11 -7.32 3.37
N TYR A 47 -19.80 -6.07 3.01
CA TYR A 47 -19.09 -5.71 1.78
C TYR A 47 -17.61 -6.13 1.82
N TYR A 48 -16.94 -6.00 2.97
CA TYR A 48 -15.56 -6.45 3.17
C TYR A 48 -15.43 -7.97 2.97
N GLU A 49 -16.34 -8.76 3.55
CA GLU A 49 -16.33 -10.22 3.40
C GLU A 49 -16.57 -10.66 1.96
N THR A 50 -17.44 -9.96 1.24
CA THR A 50 -17.74 -10.25 -0.17
C THR A 50 -16.53 -9.96 -1.05
N ILE A 51 -15.85 -8.83 -0.85
CA ILE A 51 -14.59 -8.51 -1.54
C ILE A 51 -13.52 -9.55 -1.24
N LEU A 52 -13.36 -9.96 0.03
CA LEU A 52 -12.35 -10.93 0.41
C LEU A 52 -12.60 -12.29 -0.24
N LYS A 53 -13.86 -12.73 -0.34
CA LYS A 53 -14.25 -13.95 -1.07
C LYS A 53 -13.89 -13.87 -2.55
N ILE A 54 -14.21 -12.76 -3.22
CA ILE A 54 -13.88 -12.56 -4.63
C ILE A 54 -12.36 -12.56 -4.84
N LYS A 55 -11.61 -11.86 -3.98
CA LYS A 55 -10.14 -11.83 -4.03
C LYS A 55 -9.57 -13.23 -3.83
N ASN A 56 -10.02 -13.97 -2.83
CA ASN A 56 -9.58 -15.35 -2.60
C ASN A 56 -9.92 -16.27 -3.77
N GLN A 57 -11.09 -16.12 -4.38
CA GLN A 57 -11.47 -16.89 -5.55
C GLN A 57 -10.56 -16.60 -6.75
N ILE A 58 -10.26 -15.32 -7.03
CA ILE A 58 -9.31 -14.91 -8.07
C ILE A 58 -7.90 -15.43 -7.77
N PHE A 59 -7.46 -15.35 -6.51
CA PHE A 59 -6.16 -15.86 -6.11
C PHE A 59 -6.04 -17.36 -6.33
N PHE A 60 -7.06 -18.11 -5.94
CA PHE A 60 -7.07 -19.56 -6.04
C PHE A 60 -7.11 -20.01 -7.50
N THR A 61 -7.91 -19.37 -8.35
CA THR A 61 -7.96 -19.67 -9.79
C THR A 61 -6.63 -19.36 -10.47
N LEU A 62 -6.03 -18.20 -10.19
CA LEU A 62 -4.70 -17.85 -10.71
C LEU A 62 -3.60 -18.79 -10.19
N SER A 63 -3.67 -19.19 -8.93
CA SER A 63 -2.71 -20.12 -8.33
C SER A 63 -2.77 -21.49 -8.99
N ILE A 64 -3.97 -22.02 -9.25
CA ILE A 64 -4.15 -23.28 -9.99
C ILE A 64 -3.60 -23.14 -11.42
N LEU A 65 -3.92 -22.05 -12.11
CA LEU A 65 -3.44 -21.81 -13.48
C LEU A 65 -1.90 -21.79 -13.53
N ILE A 66 -1.27 -21.07 -12.60
CA ILE A 66 0.19 -21.00 -12.49
C ILE A 66 0.79 -22.35 -12.15
N PHE A 67 0.18 -23.10 -11.22
CA PHE A 67 0.63 -24.44 -10.87
C PHE A 67 0.60 -25.38 -12.07
N CYS A 68 -0.51 -25.39 -12.83
CA CYS A 68 -0.61 -26.13 -14.08
C CYS A 68 0.46 -25.71 -15.10
N ALA A 69 0.70 -24.40 -15.25
CA ALA A 69 1.74 -23.90 -16.16
C ALA A 69 3.14 -24.38 -15.76
N VAL A 70 3.49 -24.35 -14.46
CA VAL A 70 4.77 -24.86 -13.96
C VAL A 70 4.89 -26.37 -14.21
N LEU A 71 3.84 -27.15 -13.95
CA LEU A 71 3.86 -28.59 -14.24
C LEU A 71 4.09 -28.88 -15.72
N ILE A 72 3.42 -28.16 -16.61
CA ILE A 72 3.60 -28.30 -18.07
C ILE A 72 5.05 -27.95 -18.47
N LEU A 73 5.61 -26.87 -17.91
CA LEU A 73 7.00 -26.50 -18.20
C LEU A 73 8.00 -27.56 -17.71
N ILE A 74 7.77 -28.13 -16.53
CA ILE A 74 8.63 -29.19 -15.98
C ILE A 74 8.54 -30.46 -16.83
N THR A 75 7.34 -30.87 -17.26
CA THR A 75 7.19 -32.06 -18.12
C THR A 75 7.83 -31.84 -19.49
N ILE A 76 7.68 -30.67 -20.09
CA ILE A 76 8.38 -30.29 -21.34
C ILE A 76 9.89 -30.37 -21.15
N ASN A 77 10.43 -29.81 -20.06
CA ASN A 77 11.87 -29.85 -19.77
C ASN A 77 12.40 -31.27 -19.59
N SER A 78 11.56 -32.19 -19.10
CA SER A 78 11.92 -33.60 -18.90
C SER A 78 11.86 -34.44 -20.17
N ILE A 79 11.11 -34.00 -21.19
CA ILE A 79 10.89 -34.75 -22.44
C ILE A 79 11.73 -34.18 -23.59
N ILE A 80 11.97 -32.87 -23.60
CA ILE A 80 12.61 -32.14 -24.69
C ILE A 80 13.90 -31.49 -24.18
N ASP A 81 15.04 -32.09 -24.50
CA ASP A 81 16.39 -31.61 -24.13
C ASP A 81 16.89 -30.41 -24.97
N ALA A 82 16.09 -29.94 -25.93
CA ALA A 82 16.58 -28.98 -26.93
C ALA A 82 16.96 -27.61 -26.35
N HIS A 83 16.27 -27.13 -25.29
CA HIS A 83 16.49 -25.80 -24.72
C HIS A 83 16.21 -25.69 -23.20
N PRO A 84 16.96 -26.40 -22.33
CA PRO A 84 16.71 -26.44 -20.89
C PRO A 84 16.85 -25.07 -20.20
N LEU A 85 17.73 -24.19 -20.70
CA LEU A 85 17.95 -22.85 -20.16
C LEU A 85 16.69 -21.98 -20.27
N ALA A 86 16.07 -21.93 -21.46
CA ALA A 86 14.88 -21.13 -21.72
C ALA A 86 13.67 -21.55 -20.86
N ILE A 87 13.55 -22.87 -20.62
CA ILE A 87 12.48 -23.41 -19.80
C ILE A 87 12.72 -23.09 -18.32
N ASN A 88 13.96 -23.23 -17.83
CA ASN A 88 14.33 -22.85 -16.47
C ASN A 88 14.06 -21.36 -16.18
N TYR A 89 14.38 -20.46 -17.13
CA TYR A 89 14.04 -19.03 -17.02
C TYR A 89 12.54 -18.80 -16.86
N SER A 90 11.75 -19.54 -17.63
CA SER A 90 10.29 -19.44 -17.58
C SER A 90 9.74 -19.95 -16.26
N ILE A 91 10.22 -21.08 -15.74
CA ILE A 91 9.79 -21.64 -14.46
C ILE A 91 10.04 -20.65 -13.32
N ILE A 92 11.26 -20.12 -13.20
CA ILE A 92 11.64 -19.18 -12.14
C ILE A 92 10.78 -17.90 -12.21
N SER A 93 10.56 -17.38 -13.41
CA SER A 93 9.74 -16.18 -13.63
C SER A 93 8.27 -16.40 -13.26
N VAL A 94 7.70 -17.55 -13.62
CA VAL A 94 6.32 -17.91 -13.31
C VAL A 94 6.12 -18.10 -11.80
N VAL A 95 7.09 -18.71 -11.11
CA VAL A 95 7.06 -18.83 -9.64
C VAL A 95 7.15 -17.46 -8.98
N ALA A 96 8.03 -16.58 -9.44
CA ALA A 96 8.10 -15.21 -8.92
C ALA A 96 6.81 -14.41 -9.17
N ALA A 97 6.19 -14.59 -10.34
CA ALA A 97 4.89 -13.98 -10.67
C ALA A 97 3.80 -14.35 -9.67
N TRP A 98 3.78 -15.60 -9.20
CA TRP A 98 2.86 -16.05 -8.15
C TRP A 98 3.01 -15.24 -6.86
N PHE A 99 4.26 -15.03 -6.40
CA PHE A 99 4.52 -14.21 -5.21
C PHE A 99 4.14 -12.74 -5.42
N TYR A 100 4.37 -12.17 -6.60
CA TYR A 100 3.90 -10.81 -6.90
C TYR A 100 2.38 -10.72 -6.82
N ILE A 101 1.64 -11.67 -7.42
CA ILE A 101 0.18 -11.70 -7.34
C ILE A 101 -0.29 -11.76 -5.89
N PHE A 102 0.34 -12.60 -5.06
CA PHE A 102 0.06 -12.68 -3.63
C PHE A 102 0.23 -11.32 -2.93
N ILE A 103 1.31 -10.59 -3.22
CA ILE A 103 1.55 -9.28 -2.60
C ILE A 103 0.57 -8.22 -3.15
N PHE A 104 0.35 -8.18 -4.47
CA PHE A 104 -0.54 -7.22 -5.13
C PHE A 104 -2.00 -7.37 -4.71
N LEU A 105 -2.43 -8.58 -4.39
CA LEU A 105 -3.78 -8.80 -3.85
C LEU A 105 -3.94 -8.24 -2.43
N GLY A 106 -2.90 -7.67 -1.83
CA GLY A 106 -3.00 -6.95 -0.56
C GLY A 106 -3.29 -7.88 0.62
N TYR A 107 -2.81 -9.13 0.57
CA TYR A 107 -2.83 -10.03 1.73
C TYR A 107 -1.95 -9.50 2.88
N ILE A 108 -0.97 -8.66 2.56
CA ILE A 108 -0.15 -7.94 3.52
C ILE A 108 -0.81 -6.59 3.82
N SER A 109 -1.13 -6.33 5.09
CA SER A 109 -1.90 -5.16 5.53
C SER A 109 -1.13 -3.84 5.47
N SER A 110 0.19 -3.88 5.62
CA SER A 110 1.03 -2.68 5.63
C SER A 110 1.76 -2.49 4.30
N LEU A 111 1.63 -1.30 3.72
CA LEU A 111 2.35 -0.92 2.50
C LEU A 111 3.87 -1.08 2.65
N TYR A 112 4.42 -0.82 3.84
CA TYR A 112 5.85 -0.95 4.12
C TYR A 112 6.34 -2.39 3.91
N TYR A 113 5.59 -3.37 4.43
CA TYR A 113 5.91 -4.79 4.31
C TYR A 113 5.63 -5.32 2.90
N SER A 114 4.59 -4.82 2.22
CA SER A 114 4.34 -5.18 0.82
C SER A 114 5.48 -4.77 -0.11
N ILE A 115 6.01 -3.54 0.05
CA ILE A 115 7.16 -3.05 -0.71
C ILE A 115 8.42 -3.87 -0.41
N LEU A 116 8.64 -4.21 0.86
CA LEU A 116 9.74 -5.08 1.27
C LEU A 116 9.62 -6.46 0.59
N GLY A 117 8.42 -7.03 0.61
CA GLY A 117 8.12 -8.30 -0.04
C GLY A 117 8.42 -8.27 -1.54
N ILE A 118 8.03 -7.21 -2.26
CA ILE A 118 8.36 -7.04 -3.68
C ILE A 118 9.88 -6.98 -3.88
N GLY A 119 10.61 -6.27 -3.00
CA GLY A 119 12.07 -6.22 -2.99
C GLY A 119 12.73 -7.59 -2.79
N ILE A 120 12.20 -8.40 -1.88
CA ILE A 120 12.71 -9.75 -1.63
C ILE A 120 12.43 -10.67 -2.82
N VAL A 121 11.21 -10.65 -3.37
CA VAL A 121 10.84 -11.47 -4.52
C VAL A 121 11.67 -11.09 -5.75
N THR A 122 11.90 -9.80 -6.00
CA THR A 122 12.79 -9.33 -7.08
C THR A 122 14.24 -9.78 -6.88
N MET A 123 14.75 -9.79 -5.64
CA MET A 123 16.08 -10.34 -5.35
C MET A 123 16.17 -11.84 -5.66
N PHE A 124 15.22 -12.65 -5.18
CA PHE A 124 15.23 -14.09 -5.45
C PHE A 124 15.03 -14.41 -6.93
N LEU A 125 14.18 -13.65 -7.63
CA LEU A 125 14.00 -13.78 -9.07
C LEU A 125 15.31 -13.51 -9.83
N THR A 126 15.96 -12.38 -9.56
CA THR A 126 17.19 -11.99 -10.26
C THR A 126 18.36 -12.92 -9.92
N LEU A 127 18.47 -13.39 -8.67
CA LEU A 127 19.44 -14.40 -8.28
C LEU A 127 19.17 -15.74 -8.97
N GLY A 128 17.90 -16.18 -9.01
CA GLY A 128 17.52 -17.42 -9.68
C GLY A 128 17.84 -17.40 -11.18
N ILE A 129 17.60 -16.27 -11.85
CA ILE A 129 17.96 -16.06 -13.26
C ILE A 129 19.49 -16.18 -13.43
N ASP A 130 20.28 -15.45 -12.63
CA ASP A 130 21.76 -15.46 -12.73
C ASP A 130 22.36 -16.84 -12.38
N TYR A 131 21.68 -17.62 -11.53
CA TYR A 131 22.07 -18.99 -11.22
C TYR A 131 21.91 -19.94 -12.41
N VAL A 132 20.91 -19.73 -13.26
CA VAL A 132 20.71 -20.54 -14.49
C VAL A 132 21.85 -20.33 -15.48
N ASP A 133 22.44 -19.13 -15.55
CA ASP A 133 23.62 -18.83 -16.36
C ASP A 133 24.92 -19.44 -15.80
N GLY A 134 24.88 -20.01 -14.59
CA GLY A 134 26.01 -20.69 -13.95
C GLY A 134 27.10 -19.77 -13.40
N ARG A 135 26.95 -18.45 -13.49
CA ARG A 135 27.87 -17.45 -12.92
C ARG A 135 27.08 -16.34 -12.25
N ILE A 136 27.21 -16.21 -10.93
CA ILE A 136 26.46 -15.22 -10.13
C ILE A 136 27.16 -13.85 -10.16
N ASN A 137 27.53 -13.35 -11.34
CA ASN A 137 28.25 -12.08 -11.45
C ASN A 137 27.30 -10.91 -11.68
N TRP A 138 26.24 -11.11 -12.46
CA TRP A 138 25.33 -10.03 -12.84
C TRP A 138 24.46 -9.58 -11.66
N PHE A 139 24.07 -10.52 -10.81
CA PHE A 139 23.28 -10.26 -9.61
C PHE A 139 24.00 -9.31 -8.66
N PHE A 140 25.23 -9.63 -8.25
CA PHE A 140 25.99 -8.78 -7.33
C PHE A 140 26.44 -7.47 -7.99
N SER A 141 26.74 -7.49 -9.29
CA SER A 141 27.27 -6.32 -9.98
C SER A 141 26.20 -5.29 -10.31
N TYR A 142 25.03 -5.73 -10.80
CA TYR A 142 23.99 -4.85 -11.33
C TYR A 142 22.67 -5.00 -10.57
N ALA A 143 22.12 -6.20 -10.49
CA ALA A 143 20.75 -6.38 -10.00
C ALA A 143 20.58 -5.94 -8.53
N LEU A 144 21.48 -6.37 -7.65
CA LEU A 144 21.43 -6.08 -6.21
C LEU A 144 21.57 -4.57 -5.93
N PRO A 145 22.58 -3.85 -6.47
CA PRO A 145 22.67 -2.40 -6.31
C PRO A 145 21.43 -1.65 -6.80
N VAL A 146 20.87 -2.07 -7.95
CA VAL A 146 19.67 -1.45 -8.53
C VAL A 146 18.43 -1.70 -7.66
N ILE A 147 18.25 -2.92 -7.13
CA ILE A 147 17.13 -3.24 -6.24
C ILE A 147 17.23 -2.43 -4.95
N ILE A 148 18.42 -2.34 -4.35
CA ILE A 148 18.65 -1.54 -3.14
C ILE A 148 18.37 -0.06 -3.41
N LEU A 149 18.85 0.48 -4.53
CA LEU A 149 18.60 1.86 -4.93
C LEU A 149 17.08 2.12 -5.08
N ALA A 150 16.37 1.26 -5.80
CA ALA A 150 14.92 1.39 -6.00
C ALA A 150 14.16 1.34 -4.67
N LEU A 151 14.48 0.38 -3.79
CA LEU A 151 13.87 0.27 -2.46
C LEU A 151 14.16 1.50 -1.60
N ALA A 152 15.41 1.98 -1.58
CA ALA A 152 15.79 3.17 -0.82
C ALA A 152 14.99 4.41 -1.27
N ILE A 153 14.82 4.59 -2.58
CA ILE A 153 14.02 5.69 -3.16
C ILE A 153 12.55 5.57 -2.76
N ILE A 154 11.95 4.37 -2.87
CA ILE A 154 10.55 4.14 -2.50
C ILE A 154 10.34 4.37 -1.00
N TYR A 155 11.24 3.88 -0.14
CA TYR A 155 11.16 4.10 1.30
C TYR A 155 11.37 5.57 1.68
N LEU A 156 12.26 6.29 0.98
CA LEU A 156 12.40 7.73 1.13
C LEU A 156 11.08 8.43 0.83
N PHE A 157 10.36 8.02 -0.23
CA PHE A 157 9.04 8.59 -0.51
C PHE A 157 7.98 8.24 0.49
N LEU A 158 7.91 6.99 0.96
CA LEU A 158 7.00 6.63 2.05
C LEU A 158 7.28 7.44 3.31
N TYR A 159 8.56 7.64 3.64
CA TYR A 159 8.97 8.45 4.78
C TYR A 159 8.56 9.92 4.62
N LEU A 160 8.85 10.51 3.45
CA LEU A 160 8.45 11.89 3.13
C LEU A 160 6.93 12.07 3.12
N TYR A 161 6.21 11.08 2.60
CA TYR A 161 4.74 11.05 2.59
C TYR A 161 4.17 11.01 4.01
N ASN A 162 4.66 10.10 4.85
CA ASN A 162 4.20 9.97 6.24
C ASN A 162 4.55 11.19 7.10
N ARG A 163 5.71 11.84 6.84
CA ARG A 163 6.14 13.03 7.59
C ARG A 163 5.46 14.31 7.13
N SER A 164 5.12 14.39 5.84
CA SER A 164 4.46 15.56 5.28
C SER A 164 3.04 15.67 5.83
N LYS A 165 2.77 16.61 6.73
CA LYS A 165 1.41 16.92 7.23
C LYS A 165 0.43 17.39 6.12
N PHE A 166 0.86 17.44 4.86
CA PHE A 166 0.12 17.90 3.70
C PHE A 166 -0.55 16.76 2.91
N LEU A 167 -0.85 15.64 3.58
CA LEU A 167 -1.24 14.31 3.08
C LEU A 167 -2.32 14.22 1.98
N ASN A 168 -3.06 15.27 1.65
CA ASN A 168 -4.24 15.17 0.77
C ASN A 168 -4.16 16.04 -0.50
N LYS A 169 -2.97 16.45 -0.92
CA LYS A 169 -2.81 17.39 -2.05
C LYS A 169 -2.25 16.68 -3.28
N PHE A 170 -3.15 16.43 -4.24
CA PHE A 170 -2.92 15.78 -5.54
C PHE A 170 -1.62 16.20 -6.26
N ILE A 171 -1.17 17.46 -6.12
CA ILE A 171 0.05 17.97 -6.76
C ILE A 171 1.35 17.33 -6.19
N PHE A 172 1.37 16.90 -4.93
CA PHE A 172 2.59 16.37 -4.32
C PHE A 172 2.97 15.00 -4.86
N ILE A 173 2.00 14.14 -5.18
CA ILE A 173 2.23 12.81 -5.73
C ILE A 173 3.05 12.86 -7.04
N PRO A 174 2.64 13.58 -8.10
CA PRO A 174 3.42 13.67 -9.34
C PRO A 174 4.76 14.38 -9.12
N SER A 175 4.84 15.36 -8.21
CA SER A 175 6.09 16.06 -7.91
C SER A 175 7.13 15.12 -7.29
N TYR A 176 6.75 14.30 -6.31
CA TYR A 176 7.64 13.29 -5.73
C TYR A 176 7.98 12.18 -6.73
N LEU A 177 7.05 11.79 -7.60
CA LEU A 177 7.35 10.84 -8.67
C LEU A 177 8.43 11.37 -9.63
N PHE A 178 8.37 12.63 -10.04
CA PHE A 178 9.42 13.22 -10.89
C PHE A 178 10.78 13.26 -10.20
N ILE A 179 10.81 13.60 -8.90
CA ILE A 179 12.04 13.55 -8.09
C ILE A 179 12.56 12.11 -7.97
N GLY A 180 11.66 11.12 -7.92
CA GLY A 180 12.03 9.71 -7.85
C GLY A 180 12.68 9.20 -9.11
N ILE A 181 12.06 9.50 -10.24
CA ILE A 181 12.55 9.11 -11.55
C ILE A 181 13.90 9.79 -11.82
N SER A 182 14.07 11.07 -11.43
CA SER A 182 15.36 11.75 -11.58
C SER A 182 16.44 11.08 -10.73
N LEU A 183 16.18 10.80 -9.46
CA LEU A 183 17.16 10.17 -8.57
C LEU A 183 17.50 8.73 -9.02
N LEU A 184 16.51 7.98 -9.48
CA LEU A 184 16.69 6.64 -10.03
C LEU A 184 17.55 6.67 -11.30
N SER A 185 17.31 7.62 -12.21
CA SER A 185 18.10 7.74 -13.44
C SER A 185 19.58 8.02 -13.17
N VAL A 186 19.89 8.90 -12.21
CA VAL A 186 21.27 9.20 -11.80
C VAL A 186 21.91 7.99 -11.13
N GLY A 187 21.18 7.33 -10.22
CA GLY A 187 21.66 6.12 -9.57
C GLY A 187 21.95 4.99 -10.56
N LEU A 188 21.09 4.80 -11.58
CA LEU A 188 21.32 3.83 -12.64
C LEU A 188 22.57 4.14 -13.46
N GLU A 189 22.75 5.38 -13.93
CA GLU A 189 23.94 5.74 -14.71
C GLU A 189 25.21 5.56 -13.87
N CYS A 190 25.19 5.94 -12.59
CA CYS A 190 26.30 5.67 -11.67
C CYS A 190 26.65 4.19 -11.54
N ILE A 191 25.64 3.31 -11.35
CA ILE A 191 25.86 1.86 -11.22
C ILE A 191 26.43 1.29 -12.53
N LEU A 192 25.86 1.68 -13.67
CA LEU A 192 26.28 1.20 -14.98
C LEU A 192 27.70 1.65 -15.32
N ASP A 193 28.02 2.93 -15.14
CA ASP A 193 29.36 3.48 -15.43
C ASP A 193 30.42 2.91 -14.50
N TYR A 194 30.10 2.77 -13.21
CA TYR A 194 31.02 2.17 -12.24
C TYR A 194 31.41 0.74 -12.65
N GLN A 195 30.43 -0.06 -13.09
CA GLN A 195 30.71 -1.43 -13.51
C GLN A 195 31.32 -1.54 -14.91
N ALA A 196 30.99 -0.63 -15.83
CA ALA A 196 31.50 -0.66 -17.20
C ALA A 196 32.93 -0.09 -17.32
N LYS A 197 33.20 1.05 -16.69
CA LYS A 197 34.43 1.84 -16.90
C LYS A 197 35.24 2.08 -15.63
N LYS A 198 34.70 1.75 -14.46
CA LYS A 198 35.24 2.13 -13.13
C LYS A 198 35.43 3.63 -12.94
N SER A 199 34.81 4.44 -13.80
CA SER A 199 34.81 5.90 -13.76
C SER A 199 33.38 6.39 -13.90
N ILE A 200 32.95 7.28 -13.02
CA ILE A 200 31.58 7.80 -13.03
C ILE A 200 31.51 9.01 -13.97
N SER A 201 30.73 8.90 -15.06
CA SER A 201 30.57 9.94 -16.08
C SER A 201 29.09 10.24 -16.35
N LEU A 202 28.50 11.12 -15.55
CA LEU A 202 27.10 11.51 -15.68
C LEU A 202 26.86 12.28 -16.98
N SER A 203 26.14 11.67 -17.92
CA SER A 203 25.91 12.22 -19.25
C SER A 203 24.42 12.45 -19.48
N TRP A 204 23.64 11.36 -19.60
CA TRP A 204 22.22 11.45 -19.93
C TRP A 204 21.35 11.63 -18.69
N SER A 205 21.71 11.01 -17.56
CA SER A 205 20.92 11.15 -16.33
C SER A 205 20.94 12.58 -15.80
N LEU A 206 22.02 13.33 -16.03
CA LEU A 206 22.16 14.72 -15.59
C LEU A 206 21.13 15.62 -16.30
N ILE A 207 20.93 15.41 -17.61
CA ILE A 207 19.92 16.12 -18.39
C ILE A 207 18.52 15.79 -17.86
N VAL A 208 18.21 14.51 -17.68
CA VAL A 208 16.92 14.04 -17.13
C VAL A 208 16.69 14.62 -15.73
N PHE A 209 17.74 14.65 -14.90
CA PHE A 209 17.69 15.16 -13.55
C PHE A 209 17.35 16.65 -13.50
N ILE A 210 18.04 17.48 -14.28
CA ILE A 210 17.78 18.92 -14.35
C ILE A 210 16.34 19.19 -14.81
N VAL A 211 15.89 18.52 -15.88
CA VAL A 211 14.56 18.73 -16.44
C VAL A 211 13.46 18.35 -15.46
N LEU A 212 13.54 17.14 -14.88
CA LEU A 212 12.51 16.64 -13.97
C LEU A 212 12.48 17.41 -12.65
N ILE A 213 13.63 17.82 -12.11
CA ILE A 213 13.67 18.64 -10.89
C ILE A 213 13.13 20.04 -11.16
N SER A 214 13.46 20.63 -12.31
CA SER A 214 12.90 21.94 -12.68
C SER A 214 11.37 21.88 -12.74
N ILE A 215 10.82 20.83 -13.36
CA ILE A 215 9.37 20.59 -13.40
C ILE A 215 8.82 20.37 -11.98
N ALA A 216 9.42 19.51 -11.16
CA ALA A 216 8.96 19.25 -9.80
C ALA A 216 8.94 20.53 -8.94
N VAL A 217 10.00 21.34 -8.99
CA VAL A 217 10.10 22.61 -8.28
C VAL A 217 9.05 23.60 -8.78
N LEU A 218 8.80 23.67 -10.09
CA LEU A 218 7.74 24.51 -10.66
C LEU A 218 6.35 24.08 -10.17
N LEU A 219 6.04 22.78 -10.15
CA LEU A 219 4.76 22.29 -9.62
C LEU A 219 4.59 22.65 -8.14
N ILE A 220 5.63 22.46 -7.34
CA ILE A 220 5.62 22.80 -5.91
C ILE A 220 5.46 24.31 -5.71
N SER A 221 6.20 25.14 -6.46
CA SER A 221 6.15 26.60 -6.40
C SER A 221 4.78 27.15 -6.80
N LEU A 222 4.23 26.66 -7.91
CA LEU A 222 2.88 27.01 -8.37
C LEU A 222 1.84 26.65 -7.32
N TYR A 223 1.99 25.51 -6.66
CA TYR A 223 1.10 25.09 -5.59
C TYR A 223 1.14 26.03 -4.37
N TYR A 224 2.33 26.45 -3.94
CA TYR A 224 2.48 27.39 -2.81
C TYR A 224 1.93 28.79 -3.11
N LYS A 225 2.07 29.26 -4.36
CA LYS A 225 1.56 30.58 -4.79
C LYS A 225 0.06 30.61 -5.07
N LEU A 226 -0.61 29.46 -5.23
CA LEU A 226 -2.02 29.43 -5.57
C LEU A 226 -2.90 29.88 -4.37
N PRO A 227 -3.85 30.81 -4.57
CA PRO A 227 -4.84 31.16 -3.56
C PRO A 227 -5.80 30.00 -3.31
N ASP A 228 -6.26 29.85 -2.07
CA ASP A 228 -7.03 28.67 -1.62
C ASP A 228 -8.36 28.49 -2.36
N ILE A 229 -8.95 29.58 -2.86
CA ILE A 229 -10.18 29.59 -3.67
C ILE A 229 -10.00 28.79 -4.99
N ILE A 230 -8.83 28.89 -5.61
CA ILE A 230 -8.54 28.15 -6.86
C ILE A 230 -8.29 26.67 -6.52
N LYS A 231 -7.66 26.39 -5.38
CA LYS A 231 -7.45 25.01 -4.90
C LYS A 231 -8.79 24.29 -4.69
N GLU A 232 -9.78 24.97 -4.13
CA GLU A 232 -11.13 24.42 -3.97
C GLU A 232 -11.87 24.23 -5.31
N LYS A 233 -11.73 25.16 -6.26
CA LYS A 233 -12.30 25.00 -7.61
C LYS A 233 -11.72 23.79 -8.34
N ILE A 234 -10.39 23.59 -8.25
CA ILE A 234 -9.71 22.44 -8.84
C ILE A 234 -10.20 21.14 -8.17
N LYS A 235 -10.30 21.13 -6.83
CA LYS A 235 -10.84 19.99 -6.08
C LYS A 235 -12.27 19.62 -6.49
N ARG A 236 -13.15 20.62 -6.66
CA ARG A 236 -14.54 20.41 -7.11
C ARG A 236 -14.62 19.91 -8.56
N LYS A 237 -13.85 20.51 -9.48
CA LYS A 237 -13.93 20.17 -10.91
C LYS A 237 -13.36 18.80 -11.24
N LEU A 238 -12.34 18.35 -10.52
CA LEU A 238 -11.76 17.03 -10.73
C LEU A 238 -12.56 15.89 -10.08
N HIS A 239 -13.64 16.18 -9.33
CA HIS A 239 -14.45 15.17 -8.63
C HIS A 239 -13.63 14.17 -7.79
N ILE A 240 -12.49 14.60 -7.24
CA ILE A 240 -11.64 13.72 -6.43
C ILE A 240 -12.14 13.78 -4.98
N SER A 241 -13.07 12.88 -4.67
CA SER A 241 -13.40 12.48 -3.30
C SER A 241 -12.27 11.59 -2.78
N LEU A 242 -11.40 12.16 -1.95
CA LEU A 242 -10.42 11.40 -1.17
C LEU A 242 -11.19 10.55 -0.13
N PHE A 243 -11.08 9.23 -0.26
CA PHE A 243 -11.23 8.28 0.85
C PHE A 243 -9.94 8.27 1.66
#